data_AF-Q6XHD0-F1
#
_entry.id   AF-Q6XHD0-F1
#
_cell.length_a   1.000
_cell.length_b   1.000
_cell.length_c   1.000
_cell.angle_alpha   90.00
_cell.angle_beta   90.00
_cell.angle_gamma   90.00
#
_symmetry.space_group_name_H-M   'P 1'
#
loop_
_entity.id
_entity.type
_entity.pdbx_description
1 polymer ?
#
loop_
_entity_poly.entity_id
_entity_poly.type
_entity_poly.pdbx_seq_one_letter_code
_entity_poly.pdbx_strand_id
1 'polypeptide(L)'
;MAESTENRQVNRTAREVQQNFAESLGYAEEIIWDLLSQEQSNVLRRKLCELIRDSPPPETETPENKKIRLKLNADNERARQIIFDAVWEQRKYTNRQSLTAIIYVMVVTDETDVNRAEDCRAFSVHPVFRARRCVTNSSGTSSDSSNCCNLFID
;
A
#
# COMPACT_ATOMS: atom_id res chain seq x y z
N MET A 1 14.69 19.36 30.26
CA MET A 1 13.45 20.16 30.17
C MET A 1 13.22 20.35 28.69
N ALA A 2 12.50 19.40 28.10
CA ALA A 2 11.08 19.52 27.77
C ALA A 2 10.90 20.36 26.50
N GLU A 3 10.84 19.68 25.36
CA GLU A 3 9.90 20.01 24.29
C GLU A 3 9.49 18.67 23.65
N SER A 4 8.38 18.17 24.17
CA SER A 4 7.55 17.15 23.54
C SER A 4 7.19 17.65 22.14
N THR A 5 7.67 16.97 21.11
CA THR A 5 7.14 17.10 19.75
C THR A 5 5.72 16.56 19.77
N GLU A 6 4.79 17.38 20.26
CA GLU A 6 3.37 17.20 20.01
C GLU A 6 3.21 16.98 18.52
N ASN A 7 2.62 15.83 18.19
CA ASN A 7 2.15 15.50 16.87
C ASN A 7 1.26 16.66 16.40
N ARG A 8 1.86 17.63 15.71
CA ARG A 8 1.14 18.66 14.99
C ARG A 8 0.35 17.89 13.96
N GLN A 9 -0.91 17.61 14.27
CA GLN A 9 -1.88 17.03 13.35
C GLN A 9 -1.94 18.03 12.20
N VAL A 10 -1.08 17.84 11.20
CA VAL A 10 -0.91 18.79 10.11
C VAL A 10 -2.24 18.76 9.38
N ASN A 11 -3.01 19.83 9.52
CA ASN A 11 -4.38 19.98 9.02
C ASN A 11 -4.37 20.15 7.49
N ARG A 12 -3.79 19.15 6.82
CA ARG A 12 -3.59 19.07 5.38
C ARG A 12 -4.88 18.63 4.71
N THR A 13 -5.08 19.11 3.50
CA THR A 13 -6.11 18.62 2.59
C THR A 13 -5.71 17.28 1.98
N ALA A 14 -6.69 16.53 1.47
CA ALA A 14 -6.44 15.30 0.73
C ALA A 14 -5.49 15.54 -0.46
N ARG A 15 -5.68 16.66 -1.18
CA ARG A 15 -4.80 17.10 -2.28
C ARG A 15 -3.35 17.23 -1.84
N GLU A 16 -3.09 17.95 -0.75
CA GLU A 16 -1.72 18.17 -0.26
C GLU A 16 -1.03 16.85 0.11
N VAL A 17 -1.76 15.89 0.69
CA VAL A 17 -1.19 14.58 1.01
C VAL A 17 -0.97 13.73 -0.24
N GLN A 18 -1.91 13.74 -1.20
CA GLN A 18 -1.73 13.06 -2.49
C GLN A 18 -0.53 13.60 -3.25
N GLN A 19 -0.35 14.92 -3.28
CA GLN A 19 0.79 15.55 -3.93
C GLN A 19 2.11 15.15 -3.25
N ASN A 20 2.16 15.12 -1.92
CA ASN A 20 3.33 14.63 -1.20
C ASN A 20 3.66 13.17 -1.55
N PHE A 21 2.66 12.31 -1.71
CA PHE A 21 2.89 10.93 -2.15
C PHE A 21 3.37 10.87 -3.59
N ALA A 22 2.79 11.65 -4.50
CA ALA A 22 3.25 11.70 -5.89
C ALA A 22 4.71 12.14 -5.98
N GLU A 23 5.11 13.14 -5.19
CA GLU A 23 6.49 13.64 -5.15
C GLU A 23 7.47 12.68 -4.47
N SER A 24 7.04 11.99 -3.41
CA SER A 24 7.93 11.13 -2.61
C SER A 24 8.03 9.70 -3.14
N LEU A 25 6.96 9.19 -3.74
CA LEU A 25 6.82 7.78 -4.14
C LEU A 25 6.64 7.59 -5.65
N GLY A 26 6.28 8.66 -6.36
CA GLY A 26 6.16 8.64 -7.82
C GLY A 26 7.51 8.72 -8.52
N TYR A 27 7.51 8.34 -9.79
CA TYR A 27 8.66 8.50 -10.68
C TYR A 27 8.18 9.11 -12.00
N ALA A 28 8.41 10.41 -12.16
CA ALA A 28 7.83 11.19 -13.25
C ALA A 28 6.31 10.95 -13.35
N GLU A 29 5.80 10.66 -14.54
CA GLU A 29 4.39 10.31 -14.79
C GLU A 29 4.18 8.79 -14.94
N GLU A 30 5.18 7.99 -14.55
CA GLU A 30 5.21 6.55 -14.77
C GLU A 30 4.75 5.76 -13.53
N ILE A 31 4.03 4.67 -13.77
CA ILE A 31 3.70 3.71 -12.73
C ILE A 31 4.85 2.73 -12.58
N ILE A 32 5.43 2.67 -11.39
CA ILE A 32 6.46 1.68 -11.06
C ILE A 32 5.80 0.33 -10.80
N TRP A 33 6.16 -0.66 -11.61
CA TRP A 33 5.71 -2.03 -11.46
C TRP A 33 6.80 -2.90 -10.85
N ASP A 34 6.44 -3.59 -9.78
CA ASP A 34 7.25 -4.65 -9.22
C ASP A 34 7.03 -5.94 -10.00
N LEU A 35 8.07 -6.37 -10.72
CA LEU A 35 8.15 -7.68 -11.35
C LEU A 35 8.91 -8.63 -10.43
N LEU A 36 8.20 -9.53 -9.76
CA LEU A 36 8.80 -10.54 -8.88
C LEU A 36 8.67 -11.93 -9.47
N SER A 37 9.78 -12.66 -9.57
CA SER A 37 9.78 -14.07 -9.95
C SER A 37 9.24 -14.96 -8.82
N GLN A 38 9.00 -16.24 -9.10
CA GLN A 38 8.49 -17.20 -8.12
C GLN A 38 9.41 -17.37 -6.91
N GLU A 39 10.71 -17.19 -7.10
CA GLU A 39 11.76 -17.34 -6.09
C GLU A 39 11.85 -16.12 -5.16
N GLN A 40 11.25 -14.99 -5.57
CA GLN A 40 11.37 -13.70 -4.88
C GLN A 40 10.21 -13.42 -3.91
N SER A 41 9.55 -14.46 -3.40
CA SER A 41 8.45 -14.32 -2.41
C SER A 41 8.87 -13.53 -1.16
N ASN A 42 10.12 -13.70 -0.74
CA ASN A 42 10.72 -12.97 0.37
C ASN A 42 10.80 -11.45 0.12
N VAL A 43 10.93 -11.01 -1.13
CA VAL A 43 10.95 -9.58 -1.48
C VAL A 43 9.59 -8.96 -1.19
N LEU A 44 8.49 -9.60 -1.62
CA LEU A 44 7.14 -9.13 -1.31
C LEU A 44 6.88 -9.12 0.20
N ARG A 45 7.28 -10.17 0.92
CA ARG A 45 7.14 -10.23 2.38
C ARG A 45 7.84 -9.05 3.08
N ARG A 46 9.07 -8.74 2.68
CA ARG A 46 9.82 -7.59 3.23
C ARG A 46 9.09 -6.27 2.95
N LYS A 47 8.57 -6.08 1.75
CA LYS A 47 7.79 -4.88 1.41
C LYS A 47 6.53 -4.74 2.28
N LEU A 48 5.84 -5.84 2.55
CA LEU A 48 4.67 -5.84 3.44
C LEU A 48 5.05 -5.52 4.90
N CYS A 49 6.22 -5.94 5.37
CA CYS A 49 6.74 -5.52 6.68
C CYS A 49 7.03 -4.02 6.75
N GLU A 50 7.50 -3.42 5.66
CA GLU A 50 7.71 -1.97 5.59
C GLU A 50 6.41 -1.18 5.51
N LEU A 51 5.39 -1.73 4.84
CA LEU A 51 4.08 -1.13 4.71
C LEU A 51 3.26 -1.21 6.01
N ILE A 52 3.24 -2.38 6.64
CA ILE A 52 2.53 -2.63 7.90
C ILE A 52 3.59 -3.00 8.93
N ARG A 53 4.11 -2.00 9.64
CA ARG A 53 5.20 -2.18 10.61
C ARG A 53 4.67 -2.64 11.95
N ASP A 54 5.44 -3.49 12.61
CA ASP A 54 5.21 -3.83 14.02
C ASP A 54 5.52 -2.64 14.92
N SER A 55 4.80 -2.55 16.03
CA SER A 55 5.10 -1.56 17.06
C SER A 55 6.29 -2.04 17.89
N PRO A 56 7.40 -1.27 17.95
CA PRO A 56 8.58 -1.65 18.70
C PRO A 56 8.31 -1.63 20.22
N PRO A 57 9.04 -2.43 21.01
CA PRO A 57 8.92 -2.38 22.46
C PRO A 57 9.36 -0.99 22.99
N PRO A 58 8.57 -0.35 23.87
CA PRO A 58 8.97 0.90 24.51
C PRO A 58 10.05 0.67 25.57
N GLU A 59 10.78 1.72 25.95
CA GLU A 59 11.83 1.66 26.99
C GLU A 59 11.29 1.21 28.35
N THR A 60 10.08 1.64 28.71
CA THR A 60 9.34 1.20 29.89
C THR A 60 8.01 0.58 29.48
N GLU A 61 7.87 -0.73 29.69
CA GLU A 61 6.69 -1.50 29.28
C GLU A 61 5.95 -2.06 30.50
N THR A 62 4.69 -1.66 30.68
CA THR A 62 3.79 -2.30 31.64
C THR A 62 3.24 -3.61 31.08
N PRO A 63 2.83 -4.57 31.92
CA PRO A 63 2.23 -5.83 31.45
C PRO A 63 1.00 -5.62 30.55
N GLU A 64 0.18 -4.62 30.85
CA GLU A 64 -1.02 -4.27 30.07
C GLU A 64 -0.64 -3.74 28.68
N ASN A 65 0.31 -2.79 28.62
CA ASN A 65 0.78 -2.23 27.35
C ASN A 65 1.49 -3.28 26.49
N LYS A 66 2.23 -4.20 27.13
CA LYS A 66 2.84 -5.35 26.45
C LYS A 66 1.79 -6.21 25.76
N LYS A 67 0.70 -6.54 26.46
CA LYS A 67 -0.37 -7.37 25.91
C LYS A 67 -1.04 -6.70 24.71
N ILE A 68 -1.31 -5.39 24.80
CA ILE A 68 -1.90 -4.61 23.71
C ILE A 68 -0.95 -4.60 22.50
N ARG A 69 0.34 -4.32 22.71
CA ARG A 69 1.35 -4.30 21.63
C ARG A 69 1.50 -5.65 20.95
N LEU A 70 1.58 -6.73 21.72
CA LEU A 70 1.70 -8.09 21.15
C LEU A 70 0.46 -8.46 20.33
N LYS A 71 -0.73 -8.07 20.79
CA LYS A 71 -1.96 -8.26 20.02
C LYS A 71 -1.93 -7.47 18.71
N LEU A 72 -1.54 -6.19 18.75
CA LEU A 72 -1.39 -5.36 17.56
C LEU A 72 -0.39 -5.96 16.56
N ASN A 73 0.77 -6.42 17.02
CA ASN A 73 1.77 -7.03 16.14
C ASN A 73 1.27 -8.36 15.55
N ALA A 74 0.49 -9.14 16.29
CA ALA A 74 -0.15 -10.36 15.77
C ALA A 74 -1.23 -10.04 14.72
N ASP A 75 -2.02 -9.00 14.94
CA ASP A 75 -3.02 -8.52 13.98
C ASP A 75 -2.33 -7.99 12.70
N ASN A 76 -1.21 -7.27 12.85
CA ASN A 76 -0.37 -6.82 11.73
C ASN A 76 0.19 -8.00 10.92
N GLU A 77 0.74 -9.01 11.59
CA GLU A 77 1.24 -10.22 10.91
C GLU A 77 0.14 -10.94 10.13
N ARG A 78 -1.06 -11.03 10.72
CA ARG A 78 -2.22 -11.60 10.04
C ARG A 78 -2.61 -10.80 8.80
N ALA A 79 -2.63 -9.46 8.90
CA ALA A 79 -2.93 -8.59 7.77
C ALA A 79 -1.89 -8.75 6.65
N ARG A 80 -0.59 -8.75 6.99
CA ARG A 80 0.50 -9.00 6.03
C ARG A 80 0.33 -10.33 5.32
N GLN A 81 -0.03 -11.39 6.04
CA GLN A 81 -0.20 -12.71 5.45
C GLN A 81 -1.41 -12.77 4.50
N ILE A 82 -2.54 -12.16 4.86
CA ILE A 82 -3.73 -12.07 3.99
C ILE A 82 -3.39 -11.34 2.68
N ILE A 83 -2.75 -10.17 2.77
CA ILE A 83 -2.35 -9.39 1.59
C ILE A 83 -1.33 -10.17 0.76
N PHE A 84 -0.35 -10.79 1.42
CA PHE A 84 0.64 -11.62 0.73
C PHE A 84 -0.05 -12.71 -0.09
N ASP A 85 -0.95 -13.48 0.49
CA ASP A 85 -1.61 -14.58 -0.22
C ASP A 85 -2.46 -14.04 -1.39
N ALA A 86 -3.25 -12.99 -1.16
CA ALA A 86 -4.09 -12.39 -2.20
C ALA A 86 -3.28 -11.86 -3.40
N VAL A 87 -2.16 -11.18 -3.14
CA VAL A 87 -1.26 -10.63 -4.17
C VAL A 87 -0.46 -11.75 -4.84
N TRP A 88 0.11 -12.65 -4.05
CA TRP A 88 1.02 -13.70 -4.52
C TRP A 88 0.32 -14.77 -5.33
N GLU A 89 -0.97 -15.02 -5.07
CA GLU A 89 -1.80 -15.91 -5.87
C GLU A 89 -2.01 -15.41 -7.30
N GLN A 90 -1.95 -14.09 -7.56
CA GLN A 90 -2.19 -13.55 -8.89
C GLN A 90 -1.20 -14.05 -9.93
N ARG A 91 -0.02 -14.50 -9.49
CA ARG A 91 1.03 -15.10 -10.33
C ARG A 91 0.57 -16.30 -11.14
N LYS A 92 -0.50 -16.98 -10.72
CA LYS A 92 -1.12 -18.08 -11.48
C LYS A 92 -1.60 -17.65 -12.87
N TYR A 93 -1.78 -16.34 -13.08
CA TYR A 93 -2.25 -15.76 -14.33
C TYR A 93 -1.16 -15.11 -15.19
N THR A 94 0.09 -15.08 -14.72
CA THR A 94 1.18 -14.27 -15.32
C THR A 94 2.49 -15.04 -15.35
N ASN A 95 2.52 -16.22 -15.98
CA ASN A 95 3.73 -17.07 -16.10
C ASN A 95 4.51 -17.23 -14.79
N ARG A 96 3.78 -17.31 -13.66
CA ARG A 96 4.31 -17.40 -12.28
C ARG A 96 5.09 -16.17 -11.77
N GLN A 97 5.09 -15.08 -12.52
CA GLN A 97 5.63 -13.78 -12.11
C GLN A 97 4.54 -12.92 -11.48
N SER A 98 4.88 -12.14 -10.46
CA SER A 98 4.00 -11.10 -9.91
C SER A 98 4.29 -9.80 -10.62
N LEU A 99 3.28 -9.15 -11.18
CA LEU A 99 3.40 -7.79 -11.72
C LEU A 99 2.43 -6.89 -10.96
N THR A 100 2.95 -6.13 -10.01
CA THR A 100 2.15 -5.41 -9.02
C THR A 100 2.65 -3.99 -8.80
N ALA A 101 1.75 -3.06 -8.53
CA ALA A 101 2.05 -1.71 -8.09
C ALA A 101 1.22 -1.38 -6.85
N ILE A 102 1.68 -0.47 -5.99
CA ILE A 102 0.91 0.04 -4.86
C ILE A 102 0.43 1.45 -5.23
N ILE A 103 -0.86 1.70 -5.04
CA ILE A 103 -1.46 3.03 -5.15
C ILE A 103 -2.07 3.41 -3.81
N TYR A 104 -2.06 4.70 -3.46
CA TYR A 104 -2.68 5.18 -2.22
C TYR A 104 -3.98 5.89 -2.55
N VAL A 105 -5.10 5.36 -2.04
CA VAL A 105 -6.43 5.90 -2.24
C VAL A 105 -6.82 6.74 -1.02
N MET A 106 -7.28 7.97 -1.27
CA MET A 106 -7.84 8.84 -0.24
C MET A 106 -9.36 8.66 -0.22
N VAL A 107 -9.92 8.37 0.95
CA VAL A 107 -11.37 8.21 1.13
C VAL A 107 -11.88 9.31 2.04
N VAL A 108 -12.75 10.15 1.48
CA VAL A 108 -13.44 11.25 2.14
C VAL A 108 -14.88 10.80 2.43
N THR A 109 -15.33 10.87 3.67
CA THR A 109 -16.65 10.33 4.08
C THR A 109 -17.78 11.36 4.06
N ASP A 110 -17.44 12.64 4.23
CA ASP A 110 -18.43 13.68 4.59
C ASP A 110 -18.66 14.72 3.46
N GLU A 111 -18.11 14.48 2.27
CA GLU A 111 -18.26 15.36 1.11
C GLU A 111 -18.77 14.54 -0.09
N THR A 112 -19.84 15.00 -0.72
CA THR A 112 -20.48 14.34 -1.85
C THR A 112 -20.14 15.00 -3.18
N ASP A 113 -19.68 16.26 -3.15
CA ASP A 113 -19.15 16.93 -4.33
C ASP A 113 -17.72 16.47 -4.60
N VAL A 114 -17.57 15.69 -5.68
CA VAL A 114 -16.27 15.15 -6.12
C VAL A 114 -15.24 16.25 -6.34
N ASN A 115 -15.65 17.45 -6.76
CA ASN A 115 -14.73 18.56 -7.01
C ASN A 115 -14.20 19.19 -5.71
N ARG A 116 -14.84 18.91 -4.57
CA ARG A 116 -14.47 19.46 -3.25
C ARG A 116 -13.80 18.43 -2.36
N ALA A 117 -13.92 17.15 -2.68
CA ALA A 117 -13.31 16.06 -1.94
C ALA A 117 -11.79 16.24 -1.75
N GLU A 118 -11.10 16.79 -2.74
CA GLU A 118 -9.65 17.02 -2.67
C GLU A 118 -9.26 18.09 -1.64
N ASP A 119 -10.15 19.04 -1.34
CA ASP A 119 -9.91 20.10 -0.36
C ASP A 119 -10.33 19.69 1.07
N CYS A 120 -10.91 18.48 1.23
CA CYS A 120 -11.31 17.96 2.53
C CYS A 120 -10.09 17.66 3.41
N ARG A 121 -10.24 17.93 4.70
CA ARG A 121 -9.21 17.68 5.73
C ARG A 121 -9.49 16.45 6.59
N ALA A 122 -10.71 15.93 6.50
CA ALA A 122 -11.11 14.66 7.10
C ALA A 122 -11.14 13.60 6.00
N PHE A 123 -10.13 12.74 5.99
CA PHE A 123 -10.01 11.63 5.06
C PHE A 123 -9.19 10.50 5.69
N SER A 124 -9.30 9.32 5.09
CA SER A 124 -8.47 8.16 5.40
C SER A 124 -7.63 7.77 4.19
N VAL A 125 -6.48 7.14 4.45
CA VAL A 125 -5.52 6.72 3.42
C VAL A 125 -5.45 5.21 3.40
N HIS A 126 -5.65 4.61 2.22
CA HIS A 126 -5.67 3.16 2.04
C HIS A 126 -4.69 2.74 0.94
N PRO A 127 -3.68 1.91 1.23
CA PRO A 127 -2.85 1.33 0.19
C PRO A 127 -3.64 0.25 -0.55
N VAL A 128 -3.66 0.31 -1.88
CA VAL A 128 -4.30 -0.67 -2.75
C VAL A 128 -3.24 -1.28 -3.67
N PHE A 129 -3.18 -2.61 -3.70
CA PHE A 129 -2.31 -3.34 -4.61
C PHE A 129 -3.01 -3.50 -5.95
N ARG A 130 -2.43 -2.91 -6.99
CA ARG A 130 -2.82 -3.11 -8.37
C ARG A 130 -2.00 -4.24 -8.97
N ALA A 131 -2.63 -5.37 -9.27
CA ALA A 131 -2.02 -6.49 -9.98
C ALA A 131 -2.38 -6.43 -11.48
N ARG A 132 -1.38 -6.52 -12.36
CA ARG A 132 -1.57 -6.50 -13.81
C ARG A 132 -1.49 -7.90 -14.38
N ARG A 133 -2.54 -8.30 -15.09
CA ARG A 133 -2.64 -9.54 -15.86
C ARG A 133 -2.66 -9.21 -17.34
N CYS A 134 -1.55 -9.42 -18.03
CA CYS A 134 -1.54 -9.27 -19.49
C CYS A 134 -2.03 -10.54 -20.17
N VAL A 135 -3.08 -10.40 -20.99
CA VAL A 135 -3.50 -11.47 -21.89
C VAL A 135 -2.56 -11.40 -23.09
N THR A 136 -1.71 -12.40 -23.26
CA THR A 136 -0.81 -12.47 -24.42
C THR A 136 -1.66 -12.58 -25.68
N ASN A 137 -1.67 -11.53 -26.52
CA ASN A 137 -2.01 -11.70 -27.92
C ASN A 137 -0.85 -12.42 -28.64
N SER A 138 -1.20 -13.24 -29.63
CA SER A 138 -0.36 -14.21 -30.35
C SER A 138 0.89 -13.64 -31.05
N SER A 139 1.15 -12.34 -30.97
CA SER A 139 2.28 -11.66 -31.64
C SER A 139 3.48 -11.36 -30.75
N GLY A 140 3.42 -11.61 -29.43
CA GLY A 140 4.58 -11.48 -28.52
C GLY A 140 5.22 -10.08 -28.44
N THR A 141 4.58 -9.07 -29.03
CA THR A 141 5.09 -7.71 -29.22
C THR A 141 4.00 -6.73 -28.80
N SER A 142 3.87 -6.50 -27.49
CA SER A 142 2.97 -5.48 -26.95
C SER A 142 3.69 -4.82 -25.79
N SER A 143 4.32 -3.68 -26.07
CA SER A 143 4.93 -2.81 -25.05
C SER A 143 3.89 -2.00 -24.27
N ASP A 144 2.61 -2.03 -24.69
CA ASP A 144 1.53 -1.31 -24.02
C ASP A 144 0.67 -2.22 -23.12
N SER A 145 -0.11 -1.59 -22.25
CA SER A 145 -0.98 -2.25 -21.28
C SER A 145 -2.43 -2.38 -21.73
N SER A 146 -2.74 -2.04 -22.99
CA SER A 146 -4.10 -1.94 -23.54
C SER A 146 -4.91 -3.24 -23.39
N ASN A 147 -4.23 -4.38 -23.46
CA ASN A 147 -4.82 -5.72 -23.39
C ASN A 147 -4.57 -6.42 -22.05
N CYS A 148 -4.25 -5.65 -21.00
CA CYS A 148 -4.00 -6.20 -19.67
C CYS A 148 -5.16 -5.88 -18.72
N CYS A 149 -5.72 -6.91 -18.10
CA CYS A 149 -6.68 -6.76 -17.00
C CYS A 149 -5.95 -6.29 -15.74
N ASN A 150 -6.57 -5.37 -14.98
CA ASN A 150 -6.08 -4.95 -13.67
C ASN A 150 -6.98 -5.53 -12.59
N LEU A 151 -6.38 -6.09 -11.54
CA LEU A 151 -7.04 -6.47 -10.31
C LEU A 151 -6.60 -5.54 -9.18
N PHE A 152 -7.52 -5.17 -8.31
CA PHE A 152 -7.26 -4.33 -7.16
C PHE A 152 -7.52 -5.14 -5.90
N ILE A 153 -6.55 -5.10 -4.99
CA ILE A 153 -6.57 -5.80 -3.70
C ILE A 153 -6.38 -4.72 -2.64
N ASP A 154 -7.39 -4.52 -1.80
CA ASP A 154 -7.40 -3.60 -0.67
C ASP A 154 -7.23 -4.32 0.69
#